data_AF-A0A848Z8P8-F1
#
_entry.id   AF-A0A848Z8P8-F1
#
_cell.length_a   1.000
_cell.length_b   1.000
_cell.length_c   1.000
_cell.angle_alpha   90.00
_cell.angle_beta   90.00
_cell.angle_gamma   90.00
#
_symmetry.space_group_name_H-M   'P 1'
#
loop_
_entity.id
_entity.type
_entity.pdbx_description
1 polymer ?
#
loop_
_entity_poly.entity_id
_entity_poly.type
_entity_poly.pdbx_seq_one_letter_code
_entity_poly.pdbx_strand_id
1 'polypeptide(L)' 'MDDETLLGQLEELAQSLEIEIRYEPLKREGSFFPGGLCRIKGEYVLILNSTATIEDKIHTLAKAVN' A
#
# COMPACT_ATOMS: atom_id res chain seq x y z
N MET A 1 6.09 -2.83 -19.19
CA MET A 1 6.35 -2.24 -17.86
C MET A 1 6.15 -3.36 -16.88
N ASP A 2 7.21 -3.70 -16.18
CA ASP A 2 7.26 -4.79 -15.21
C ASP A 2 6.50 -4.35 -13.95
N ASP A 3 5.78 -5.27 -13.30
CA ASP A 3 4.94 -4.94 -12.14
C ASP A 3 5.76 -4.31 -10.99
N GLU A 4 7.03 -4.71 -10.85
CA GLU A 4 7.96 -4.09 -9.89
C GLU A 4 8.24 -2.62 -10.20
N THR A 5 8.34 -2.25 -11.48
CA THR A 5 8.52 -0.85 -11.89
C THR A 5 7.27 -0.04 -11.60
N LEU A 6 6.09 -0.60 -11.89
CA LEU A 6 4.81 0.06 -11.62
C LEU A 6 4.59 0.26 -10.12
N LEU A 7 4.91 -0.75 -9.30
CA LEU A 7 4.84 -0.65 -7.84
C LEU A 7 5.73 0.48 -7.34
N GLY A 8 7.00 0.53 -7.77
CA GLY A 8 7.93 1.60 -7.38
C GLY A 8 7.42 3.00 -7.75
N GLN A 9 6.88 3.16 -8.96
CA GLN A 9 6.31 4.45 -9.39
C GLN A 9 5.11 4.89 -8.54
N LEU A 10 4.25 3.95 -8.13
CA LEU A 10 3.13 4.23 -7.22
C LEU A 10 3.62 4.59 -5.81
N GLU A 11 4.71 3.97 -5.34
CA GLU A 11 5.33 4.32 -4.06
C GLU A 11 5.92 5.74 -4.09
N GLU A 12 6.61 6.12 -5.17
CA GLU A 12 7.12 7.49 -5.36
C GLU A 12 5.98 8.53 -5.42
N LEU A 13 4.86 8.18 -6.06
CA LEU A 13 3.67 9.03 -6.09
C LEU A 13 3.06 9.19 -4.70
N ALA A 14 2.92 8.11 -3.93
CA ALA A 14 2.41 8.16 -2.56
C ALA A 14 3.30 9.03 -1.65
N GLN A 15 4.63 8.92 -1.77
CA GLN A 15 5.57 9.79 -1.06
C GLN A 15 5.41 11.27 -1.44
N SER A 16 5.19 11.55 -2.72
CA SER A 16 4.94 12.93 -3.20
C SER A 16 3.62 13.52 -2.68
N LEU A 17 2.68 12.67 -2.24
CA LEU A 17 1.42 13.04 -1.61
C LEU A 17 1.49 13.08 -0.07
N GLU A 18 2.69 12.98 0.50
CA GLU A 18 2.91 12.92 1.96
C GLU A 18 2.21 11.72 2.62
N ILE A 19 2.05 10.62 1.88
CA ILE A 19 1.49 9.36 2.39
C ILE A 19 2.65 8.46 2.83
N GLU A 20 2.71 8.15 4.12
CA GLU A 20 3.70 7.22 4.66
C GLU A 20 3.32 5.79 4.26
N ILE A 21 4.23 5.05 3.63
CA ILE A 21 4.00 3.65 3.28
C ILE A 21 4.62 2.74 4.34
N ARG A 22 3.82 1.83 4.90
CA ARG A 22 4.28 0.83 5.89
C ARG A 22 3.95 -0.58 5.44
N TYR A 23 4.99 -1.40 5.31
CA TYR A 23 4.86 -2.82 5.05
C TYR A 23 4.72 -3.59 6.35
N GLU A 24 3.55 -4.20 6.59
CA GLU A 24 3.29 -5.00 7.78
C GLU A 24 2.74 -6.38 7.43
N PRO A 25 3.08 -7.44 8.20
CA PRO A 25 2.46 -8.75 8.02
C PRO A 25 1.02 -8.70 8.55
N LEU A 26 0.08 -8.37 7.67
CA LEU A 26 -1.34 -8.27 8.03
C LEU A 26 -2.00 -9.64 7.99
N LYS A 27 -2.28 -10.19 9.17
CA LYS A 27 -3.13 -11.36 9.34
C LYS A 27 -4.37 -10.93 10.11
N ARG A 28 -5.51 -10.84 9.44
CA ARG A 28 -6.81 -10.72 10.11
C ARG A 28 -7.38 -12.13 10.28
N GLU A 29 -7.86 -12.43 11.48
CA GLU A 29 -8.43 -13.74 11.80
C GLU A 29 -9.54 -14.09 10.79
N GLY A 30 -9.29 -15.10 9.96
CA GLY A 30 -10.25 -15.60 8.96
C GLY A 30 -10.29 -14.89 7.60
N SER A 31 -9.49 -13.85 7.32
CA SER A 31 -9.50 -13.20 5.99
C SER A 31 -8.16 -12.55 5.62
N PHE A 32 -7.73 -12.78 4.37
CA PHE A 32 -6.58 -12.09 3.79
C PHE A 32 -6.89 -10.60 3.65
N PHE A 33 -5.95 -9.75 4.10
CA PHE A 33 -6.04 -8.30 3.98
C PHE A 33 -4.86 -7.79 3.15
N PRO A 34 -5.11 -7.20 1.96
CA PRO A 34 -4.08 -6.59 1.10
C PRO A 34 -3.30 -5.45 1.75
N GLY A 35 -4.00 -4.73 2.62
CA GLY A 35 -3.59 -3.41 3.10
C GLY A 35 -4.75 -2.42 3.09
N GLY A 36 -4.42 -1.14 3.21
CA GLY A 36 -5.36 -0.03 3.10
C GLY A 36 -4.78 1.30 3.58
N LEU A 37 -5.40 2.38 3.10
CA LEU A 37 -5.08 3.75 3.53
C LEU A 37 -5.81 4.06 4.85
N CYS A 38 -5.08 4.58 5.82
CA CYS A 38 -5.62 5.06 7.08
C CYS A 38 -4.99 6.40 7.47
N ARG A 39 -5.52 7.00 8.53
CA ARG A 39 -5.00 8.25 9.08
C ARG A 39 -4.55 8.03 10.51
N ILE A 40 -3.26 8.20 10.78
CA ILE A 40 -2.66 8.03 12.10
C ILE A 40 -2.21 9.40 12.58
N LYS A 41 -2.76 9.86 13.71
CA LYS A 41 -2.42 11.17 14.29
C LYS A 41 -2.56 12.37 13.34
N GLY A 42 -3.42 12.25 12.31
CA GLY A 42 -3.63 13.31 11.33
C GLY A 42 -2.80 13.15 10.05
N GLU A 43 -1.88 12.19 10.00
CA GLU A 43 -1.03 11.89 8.84
C GLU A 43 -1.59 10.70 8.05
N TYR A 44 -1.47 10.75 6.72
CA TYR A 44 -1.90 9.65 5.86
C TYR A 44 -0.86 8.53 5.92
N VAL A 45 -1.31 7.33 6.22
CA VAL A 45 -0.46 6.14 6.29
C VAL A 45 -1.11 5.03 5.46
N LEU A 46 -0.40 4.55 4.45
CA LEU A 46 -0.76 3.41 3.64
C LEU A 46 -0.10 2.15 4.20
N ILE A 47 -0.90 1.27 4.78
CA ILE A 47 -0.41 -0.02 5.25
C ILE A 47 -0.54 -1.04 4.14
N LEU A 48 0.56 -1.65 3.71
CA LEU A 48 0.59 -2.73 2.73
C LEU A 48 0.93 -4.04 3.41
N ASN A 49 0.24 -5.11 3.03
CA ASN A 49 0.59 -6.43 3.53
C ASN A 49 1.88 -6.92 2.88
N SER A 50 2.92 -7.13 3.69
CA SER A 50 4.20 -7.63 3.19
C SER A 50 4.07 -8.98 2.47
N THR A 51 3.08 -9.79 2.88
CA THR A 51 2.80 -11.11 2.29
C THR A 51 1.86 -11.07 1.08
N ALA A 52 1.37 -9.90 0.69
CA ALA A 52 0.57 -9.75 -0.52
C ALA A 52 1.39 -9.93 -1.80
N THR A 53 0.73 -10.37 -2.87
CA THR A 53 1.32 -10.41 -4.21
C THR A 53 1.60 -8.99 -4.71
N ILE A 54 2.48 -8.86 -5.70
CA ILE A 54 2.80 -7.55 -6.30
C ILE A 54 1.53 -6.92 -6.89
N GLU A 55 0.70 -7.69 -7.57
CA GLU A 55 -0.59 -7.22 -8.13
C GLU A 55 -1.51 -6.65 -7.06
N ASP A 56 -1.62 -7.32 -5.91
CA ASP A 56 -2.48 -6.91 -4.80
C ASP A 56 -1.95 -5.64 -4.11
N LYS A 57 -0.62 -5.51 -4.00
CA LYS A 57 0.05 -4.28 -3.56
C LYS A 57 -0.21 -3.12 -4.52
N ILE A 58 -0.04 -3.32 -5.82
CA ILE A 58 -0.31 -2.32 -6.87
C ILE A 58 -1.77 -1.86 -6.78
N HIS A 59 -2.72 -2.79 -6.70
CA HIS A 59 -4.13 -2.46 -6.63
C HIS A 59 -4.47 -1.66 -5.36
N THR A 60 -3.86 -2.01 -4.23
CA THR A 60 -4.04 -1.28 -2.95
C THR A 60 -3.44 0.12 -3.00
N LEU A 61 -2.23 0.27 -3.56
CA LEU A 61 -1.56 1.54 -3.76
C LEU A 61 -2.33 2.45 -4.72
N ALA A 62 -2.70 1.94 -5.89
CA ALA A 62 -3.46 2.69 -6.89
C ALA A 62 -4.78 3.24 -6.32
N LYS A 63 -5.46 2.45 -5.49
CA LYS A 63 -6.70 2.88 -4.81
C LYS A 63 -6.47 3.95 -3.74
N ALA A 64 -5.28 4.02 -3.15
CA ALA A 64 -4.95 4.99 -2.11
C ALA A 64 -4.57 6.38 -2.68
N VAL A 65 -4.03 6.42 -3.91
CA VAL A 65 -3.52 7.64 -4.55
C VAL A 65 -4.44 8.23 -5.62
N ASN A 66 -5.61 7.64 -5.85
CA ASN A 66 -6.62 8.07 -6.85
C ASN A 66 -7.97 8.37 -6.20
#